data_AF-A0A5B6UK92-F1
#
_entry.id   AF-A0A5B6UK92-F1
#
_cell.length_a   1.000
_cell.length_b   1.000
_cell.length_c   1.000
_cell.angle_alpha   90.00
_cell.angle_beta   90.00
_cell.angle_gamma   90.00
#
_symmetry.space_group_name_H-M   'P 1'
#
loop_
_entity.id
_entity.type
_entity.pdbx_description
1 polymer ?
#
loop_
_entity_poly.entity_id
_entity_poly.type
_entity_poly.pdbx_seq_one_letter_code
_entity_poly.pdbx_strand_id
1 'polypeptide(L)'
;MHGGDEVVAAPAGPPQPLDWKFSQVFGERTAGEEVQEVDIISAIEFDKTGDHLATGDRGGRVVLFERTDTKDHGVSRRDLERMDYLISRHPEFRYKTEFQSHEPEVLSHCCLMQ
;
A
#
# COMPACT_ATOMS: atom_id res chain seq x y z
N MET A 1 50.20 3.65 -25.62
CA MET A 1 48.92 4.30 -25.97
C MET A 1 47.86 3.22 -26.00
N HIS A 2 47.07 3.07 -24.95
CA HIS A 2 45.95 2.13 -24.92
C HIS A 2 44.68 2.98 -24.90
N GLY A 3 43.96 2.98 -26.03
CA GLY A 3 42.75 3.77 -26.22
C GLY A 3 41.60 3.13 -25.46
N GLY A 4 40.92 3.95 -24.64
CA GLY A 4 39.73 3.56 -23.92
C GLY A 4 38.53 3.40 -24.86
N ASP A 5 37.85 2.27 -24.73
CA ASP A 5 36.52 2.05 -25.30
C ASP A 5 35.52 2.67 -24.32
N GLU A 6 35.06 3.89 -24.66
CA GLU A 6 33.99 4.56 -23.94
C GLU A 6 32.65 4.00 -24.45
N VAL A 7 32.08 3.07 -23.69
CA VAL A 7 30.75 2.52 -23.96
C VAL A 7 29.74 3.62 -23.64
N VAL A 8 29.38 4.42 -24.64
CA VAL A 8 28.36 5.46 -24.52
C VAL A 8 27.01 4.78 -24.29
N ALA A 9 26.54 4.79 -23.03
CA ALA A 9 25.21 4.33 -22.67
C ALA A 9 24.16 5.18 -23.41
N ALA A 10 23.32 4.53 -24.21
CA ALA A 10 22.21 5.19 -24.88
C ALA A 10 21.29 5.86 -23.84
N PRO A 11 20.75 7.05 -24.13
CA PRO A 11 19.86 7.74 -23.20
C PRO A 11 18.63 6.87 -22.93
N ALA A 12 18.34 6.62 -21.65
CA ALA A 12 17.12 5.96 -21.24
C ALA A 12 15.92 6.74 -21.81
N GLY A 13 15.09 6.07 -22.60
CA GLY A 13 13.87 6.65 -23.16
C GLY A 13 12.92 7.11 -22.05
N PRO A 14 11.93 7.96 -22.37
CA PRO A 14 10.95 8.41 -21.39
C PRO A 14 10.27 7.20 -20.73
N PRO A 15 9.99 7.26 -19.41
CA PRO A 15 9.35 6.17 -18.70
C PRO A 15 7.98 5.88 -19.34
N GLN A 16 7.71 4.59 -19.57
CA GLN A 16 6.42 4.13 -20.06
C GLN A 16 5.33 4.50 -19.03
N PRO A 17 4.15 4.97 -19.45
CA PRO A 17 3.04 5.24 -18.54
C PRO A 17 2.61 3.97 -17.78
N LEU A 18 2.23 4.13 -16.51
CA LEU A 18 1.69 3.05 -15.70
C LEU A 18 0.23 2.76 -16.06
N ASP A 19 -0.14 1.48 -16.14
CA ASP A 19 -1.52 1.01 -16.38
C ASP A 19 -2.26 0.83 -15.03
N TRP A 20 -2.85 1.91 -14.53
CA TRP A 20 -3.57 1.93 -13.25
C TRP A 20 -4.92 1.21 -13.35
N LYS A 21 -5.19 0.29 -12.41
CA LYS A 21 -6.44 -0.46 -12.31
C LYS A 21 -7.07 -0.28 -10.93
N PHE A 22 -8.40 -0.19 -10.89
CA PHE A 22 -9.13 -0.27 -9.63
C PHE A 22 -8.93 -1.65 -9.01
N SER A 23 -8.58 -1.68 -7.73
CA SER A 23 -8.30 -2.91 -6.98
C SER A 23 -9.29 -3.08 -5.83
N GLN A 24 -9.29 -2.13 -4.89
CA GLN A 24 -10.00 -2.28 -3.63
C GLN A 24 -10.54 -0.95 -3.10
N VAL A 25 -11.64 -1.02 -2.35
CA VAL A 25 -12.23 0.10 -1.63
C VAL A 25 -12.54 -0.31 -0.19
N PHE A 26 -12.29 0.59 0.75
CA PHE A 26 -12.64 0.44 2.16
C PHE A 26 -13.48 1.64 2.60
N GLY A 27 -14.29 1.42 3.64
CA GLY A 27 -15.25 2.41 4.15
C GLY A 27 -16.65 2.19 3.57
N GLU A 28 -17.65 2.26 4.44
CA GLU A 28 -19.04 2.22 4.03
C GLU A 28 -19.46 3.63 3.59
N ARG A 29 -20.10 3.72 2.42
CA ARG A 29 -20.82 4.93 2.01
C ARG A 29 -22.30 4.58 1.99
N THR A 30 -22.97 4.74 3.12
CA THR A 30 -24.44 4.66 3.14
C THR A 30 -24.99 5.80 2.30
N ALA A 31 -25.92 5.49 1.38
CA ALA A 31 -26.52 6.50 0.53
C ALA A 31 -27.26 7.55 1.39
N GLY A 32 -26.79 8.79 1.37
CA GLY A 32 -27.36 9.90 2.13
C GLY A 32 -26.62 10.25 3.42
N GLU A 33 -25.59 9.51 3.82
CA GLU A 33 -24.70 9.91 4.91
C GLU A 33 -23.59 10.84 4.40
N GLU A 34 -23.41 11.97 5.09
CA GLU A 34 -22.29 12.88 4.84
C GLU A 34 -21.02 12.31 5.47
N VAL A 35 -19.88 12.44 4.77
CA VAL A 35 -18.58 12.04 5.31
C VAL A 35 -18.26 12.96 6.48
N GLN A 36 -18.13 12.39 7.68
CA GLN A 36 -17.76 13.17 8.86
C GLN A 36 -16.31 13.62 8.77
N GLU A 37 -16.01 14.83 9.24
CA GLU A 37 -14.65 15.38 9.20
C GLU A 37 -13.65 14.49 9.95
N VAL A 38 -14.07 13.88 11.06
CA VAL A 38 -13.25 12.96 11.86
C VAL A 38 -12.90 11.66 11.12
N ASP A 39 -13.71 11.25 10.14
CA ASP A 39 -13.49 10.05 9.33
C ASP A 39 -12.66 10.34 8.05
N ILE A 40 -12.22 11.59 7.84
CA ILE A 40 -11.36 11.94 6.70
C ILE A 40 -9.96 11.39 6.95
N ILE A 41 -9.52 10.47 6.08
CA ILE A 41 -8.15 9.95 6.07
C ILE A 41 -7.17 11.10 5.87
N SER A 42 -6.25 11.24 6.82
CA SER A 42 -5.24 12.30 6.88
C SER A 42 -3.83 11.80 6.55
N ALA A 43 -3.56 10.50 6.78
CA ALA A 43 -2.29 9.87 6.50
C ALA A 43 -2.46 8.42 6.02
N ILE A 44 -1.51 7.98 5.18
CA ILE A 44 -1.40 6.60 4.68
C ILE A 44 0.06 6.21 4.60
N GLU A 45 0.43 5.04 5.11
CA GLU A 45 1.81 4.56 5.10
C GLU A 45 1.87 3.04 4.98
N PHE A 46 2.76 2.56 4.12
CA PHE A 46 3.12 1.14 4.05
C PHE A 46 4.34 0.88 4.94
N ASP A 47 4.43 -0.31 5.53
CA ASP A 47 5.69 -0.75 6.10
C ASP A 47 6.75 -0.99 5.00
N LYS A 48 7.99 -1.20 5.42
CA LYS A 48 9.12 -1.38 4.48
C LYS A 48 8.98 -2.62 3.60
N THR A 49 8.25 -3.63 4.05
CA THR A 49 8.03 -4.87 3.29
C THR A 49 6.84 -4.76 2.33
N GLY A 50 5.91 -3.83 2.59
CA GLY A 50 4.65 -3.68 1.89
C GLY A 50 3.58 -4.69 2.34
N ASP A 51 3.80 -5.39 3.45
CA ASP A 51 2.86 -6.38 3.98
C ASP A 51 1.79 -5.73 4.85
N HIS A 52 2.08 -4.55 5.39
CA HIS A 52 1.13 -3.79 6.19
C HIS A 52 0.88 -2.41 5.60
N LEU A 53 -0.38 -1.98 5.69
CA LEU A 53 -0.84 -0.65 5.32
C LEU A 53 -1.53 -0.02 6.52
N ALA A 54 -1.04 1.12 6.99
CA ALA A 54 -1.66 1.92 8.02
C ALA A 54 -2.36 3.15 7.42
N THR A 55 -3.57 3.45 7.90
CA THR A 55 -4.28 4.69 7.59
C THR A 55 -4.64 5.40 8.88
N GLY A 56 -4.40 6.71 8.96
CA GLY A 56 -4.87 7.57 10.04
C GLY A 56 -5.95 8.52 9.55
N ASP A 57 -6.98 8.78 10.36
CA ASP A 57 -7.99 9.81 10.09
C ASP A 57 -7.82 11.05 11.00
N ARG A 58 -8.61 12.09 10.75
CA ARG A 58 -8.58 13.32 11.56
C ARG A 58 -9.11 13.12 12.98
N GLY A 59 -9.89 12.07 13.21
CA GLY A 59 -10.39 11.68 14.53
C GLY A 59 -9.33 10.98 15.39
N GLY A 60 -8.13 10.73 14.87
CA GLY A 60 -7.04 10.10 15.60
C GLY A 60 -7.07 8.58 15.58
N ARG A 61 -8.03 7.95 14.88
CA ARG A 61 -8.06 6.51 14.70
C ARG A 61 -6.99 6.11 13.68
N VAL A 62 -6.26 5.06 14.01
CA VAL A 62 -5.34 4.39 13.10
C VAL A 62 -5.89 3.01 12.79
N VAL A 63 -6.06 2.71 11.51
CA VAL A 63 -6.49 1.41 10.99
C VAL A 63 -5.31 0.73 10.32
N LEU A 64 -5.02 -0.51 10.71
CA LEU A 64 -3.98 -1.34 10.14
C LEU A 64 -4.61 -2.44 9.27
N PHE A 65 -4.08 -2.57 8.06
CA PHE A 65 -4.41 -3.62 7.12
C PHE A 65 -3.20 -4.52 6.89
N GLU A 66 -3.45 -5.80 6.64
CA GLU A 66 -2.44 -6.77 6.20
C GLU A 66 -2.72 -7.26 4.79
N ARG A 67 -1.65 -7.47 4.02
CA ARG A 67 -1.69 -8.01 2.67
C ARG A 67 -2.08 -9.50 2.70
N THR A 68 -2.98 -9.94 1.83
CA THR A 68 -3.54 -11.30 1.88
C THR A 68 -2.86 -12.30 0.94
N ASP A 69 -2.13 -11.83 -0.07
CA ASP A 69 -1.49 -12.66 -1.10
C ASP A 69 -0.20 -13.36 -0.65
N THR A 70 0.40 -12.96 0.48
CA THR A 70 1.59 -13.59 1.07
C THR A 70 1.29 -14.88 1.83
N LYS A 71 0.01 -15.19 2.09
CA LYS A 71 -0.37 -16.39 2.86
C LYS A 71 -0.43 -17.67 2.01
N ASP A 72 -0.39 -17.56 0.68
CA ASP A 72 -0.50 -18.68 -0.26
C ASP A 72 0.87 -19.24 -0.73
N HIS A 73 1.94 -19.10 0.05
CA HIS A 73 3.29 -19.58 -0.33
C HIS A 73 3.53 -21.10 -0.16
N GLY A 74 2.48 -21.92 -0.18
CA GLY A 74 2.55 -23.38 -0.04
C GLY A 74 2.48 -24.15 -1.36
N VAL A 75 3.08 -23.66 -2.45
CA VAL A 75 2.76 -24.16 -3.80
C VAL A 75 3.95 -24.75 -4.56
N SER A 76 3.69 -25.89 -5.23
CA SER A 76 4.70 -26.76 -5.86
C SER A 76 5.28 -26.15 -7.15
N ARG A 77 6.32 -26.75 -7.73
CA ARG A 77 6.98 -26.27 -8.96
C ARG A 77 6.03 -26.05 -10.17
N ARG A 78 4.86 -26.70 -10.20
CA ARG A 78 3.80 -26.47 -11.22
C ARG A 78 2.97 -25.21 -10.97
N ASP A 79 2.96 -24.73 -9.74
CA ASP A 79 2.22 -23.56 -9.33
C ASP A 79 3.04 -22.28 -9.47
N LEU A 80 4.37 -22.39 -9.57
CA LEU A 80 5.25 -21.27 -9.93
C LEU A 80 4.99 -20.76 -11.36
N GLU A 81 4.69 -21.65 -12.31
CA GLU A 81 4.24 -21.27 -13.66
C GLU A 81 2.83 -20.64 -13.67
N ARG A 82 2.00 -20.96 -12.66
CA ARG A 82 0.72 -20.27 -12.41
C ARG A 82 0.92 -18.95 -11.66
N MET A 83 2.00 -18.80 -10.90
CA MET A 83 2.32 -17.56 -10.19
C MET A 83 2.62 -16.41 -11.14
N ASP A 84 3.19 -16.63 -12.33
CA ASP A 84 3.29 -15.57 -13.34
C ASP A 84 1.91 -14.99 -13.72
N TYR A 85 0.86 -15.80 -13.63
CA TYR A 85 -0.54 -15.38 -13.78
C TYR A 85 -1.16 -14.80 -12.49
N LEU A 86 -0.72 -15.23 -11.30
CA LEU A 86 -1.22 -14.72 -10.01
C LEU A 86 -0.51 -13.43 -9.55
N ILE A 87 0.72 -13.16 -9.99
CA ILE A 87 1.40 -11.86 -9.85
C ILE A 87 0.63 -10.77 -10.63
N SER A 88 -0.26 -11.18 -11.55
CA SER A 88 -1.21 -10.28 -12.21
C SER A 88 -2.42 -9.90 -11.34
N ARG A 89 -2.62 -10.53 -10.17
CA ARG A 89 -3.60 -10.05 -9.18
C ARG A 89 -3.01 -8.87 -8.45
N HIS A 90 -3.75 -7.77 -8.41
CA HIS A 90 -3.41 -6.61 -7.60
C HIS A 90 -3.30 -7.02 -6.12
N PRO A 91 -2.34 -6.46 -5.35
CA PRO A 91 -2.27 -6.69 -3.91
C PRO A 91 -3.63 -6.39 -3.27
N GLU A 92 -4.14 -7.33 -2.49
CA GLU A 92 -5.36 -7.18 -1.70
C GLU A 92 -4.99 -7.04 -0.22
N PHE A 93 -5.65 -6.12 0.46
CA PHE A 93 -5.43 -5.82 1.86
C PHE A 93 -6.67 -6.19 2.67
N ARG A 94 -6.49 -6.57 3.93
CA ARG A 94 -7.59 -6.90 4.82
C ARG A 94 -7.41 -6.21 6.16
N TYR A 95 -8.52 -5.74 6.72
CA TYR A 95 -8.54 -5.17 8.06
C TYR A 95 -7.91 -6.15 9.06
N LYS A 96 -6.93 -5.66 9.81
CA LYS A 96 -6.25 -6.41 10.86
C LYS A 96 -6.67 -5.93 12.23
N THR A 97 -6.52 -4.63 12.48
CA THR A 97 -6.83 -4.00 13.77
C THR A 97 -6.96 -2.50 13.61
N GLU A 98 -7.56 -1.84 14.60
CA GLU A 98 -7.54 -0.40 14.75
C GLU A 98 -7.24 -0.02 16.20
N PHE A 99 -6.75 1.21 16.39
CA PHE A 99 -6.50 1.78 17.71
C PHE A 99 -6.60 3.31 17.66
N GLN A 100 -6.80 3.92 18.83
CA GLN A 100 -6.77 5.37 18.97
C GLN A 100 -5.34 5.83 19.25
N SER A 101 -4.83 6.74 18.41
CA SER A 101 -3.50 7.31 18.59
C SER A 101 -3.45 8.38 19.69
N HIS A 102 -4.56 9.11 19.91
CA HIS A 102 -4.70 10.13 20.96
C HIS A 102 -6.18 10.35 21.35
N GLU A 103 -6.44 10.83 22.56
CA GLU A 103 -7.72 11.45 22.92
C GLU A 103 -7.81 12.82 22.21
N PRO A 104 -8.99 13.29 21.76
CA PRO A 104 -9.18 14.43 20.83
C PRO A 104 -8.64 15.81 21.27
N GLU A 105 -7.91 15.92 22.39
CA GLU A 105 -7.42 17.19 22.94
C GLU A 105 -5.93 17.49 22.69
N VAL A 106 -5.19 16.70 21.90
CA VAL A 106 -3.77 17.03 21.63
C VAL A 106 -3.34 16.76 20.18
N LEU A 107 -3.49 17.81 19.36
CA LEU A 107 -2.72 18.00 18.13
C LEU A 107 -1.23 18.19 18.49
N SER A 108 -0.43 17.13 18.55
CA SER A 108 0.96 17.18 18.07
C SER A 108 1.61 15.80 18.11
N HIS A 109 2.23 15.45 16.98
CA HIS A 109 3.12 14.32 16.76
C HIS A 109 2.50 12.92 16.73
N CYS A 110 2.34 12.47 15.49
CA CYS A 110 2.39 11.09 15.02
C CYS A 110 3.12 10.14 15.98
N CYS A 111 2.39 9.22 16.60
CA CYS A 111 2.94 7.93 17.00
C CYS A 111 3.24 7.13 15.73
N LEU A 112 4.46 7.30 15.20
CA LEU A 112 5.05 6.31 14.31
C LEU A 112 5.25 5.03 15.09
N MET A 113 4.70 3.93 14.56
CA MET A 113 5.08 2.58 14.91
C MET A 113 6.61 2.44 14.77
N GLN A 114 7.32 2.42 15.89
CA GLN A 114 8.68 1.86 16.00
C GLN A 114 8.59 0.41 16.45
#